data_AF-A0A0F7LPQ3-F1
#
_entry.id   AF-A0A0F7LPQ3-F1
#
_cell.length_a   1.000
_cell.length_b   1.000
_cell.length_c   1.000
_cell.angle_alpha   90.00
_cell.angle_beta   90.00
_cell.angle_gamma   90.00
#
_symmetry.space_group_name_H-M   'P 1'
#
loop_
_entity.id
_entity.type
_entity.pdbx_description
1 polymer ?
#
loop_
_entity_poly.entity_id
_entity_poly.type
_entity_poly.pdbx_seq_one_letter_code
_entity_poly.pdbx_strand_id
1 'polypeptide(L)'
;MTKHPNNVARIQITPSELVKKLFATEYAQNGNGYVSACALGQVWSDLSLLTEVSQQPLSIRHQAKFSATHAQQAALSIACGHKITAEMKYSQQISLVLQGQFSPWMDLLTRILALPLPECYGYDLGDTEVCVDDAIRFARQFASGRPIVVIGLRSGGSFLTPRWVAGLTQINGVPPAWITLRPLRNIDAYCQYHPSELDSLFRLIDTQSERSDVVIVDDQPDTGSTVKILAQSLAFKVKNIWFASIGQVRKITKSASWSTVFSRSPLMVRERRPLWQLLLKNDHCHFLSALVSTIPASDLLNSTVINDADTQIFIHCPTMEKRYGLGEAWLPWNSPAMEKYARRLINPKKTPLLVMDRHEKPLLHLRFIGESTYGLTEFNRMKQTNTAHPEAWFLDGYHISQHLPGLRPLRDLIAETPHENQQVWLTQCNTVIQSTSQSSLMAISGQLPQIPIGAAIRHAWGRLQYKMGEHKLPDLPIWLNSLNIPPFAGSTRPIRSSLSHAFGDWHWQIGNDGHLYRFQQEANWGGISWSELEIAVFLLVYHLPPATLQLMYNANKAENDNSPVIYTSLPVALLLLLDGFRRDVRQFSPIGKMRLCEDLTLLFQTLTQYHDLIIESMQSTEILRSAYE
;
A
#
# COMPACT_ATOMS: atom_id res chain seq x y z
N MET A 1 -7.46 28.02 34.66
CA MET A 1 -8.16 26.84 34.12
C MET A 1 -9.09 27.30 33.02
N THR A 2 -8.55 27.48 31.82
CA THR A 2 -9.33 27.77 30.60
C THR A 2 -9.93 26.45 30.12
N LYS A 3 -11.27 26.40 30.04
CA LYS A 3 -11.99 25.27 29.45
C LYS A 3 -11.66 25.26 27.95
N HIS A 4 -10.80 24.34 27.51
CA HIS A 4 -10.73 24.02 26.09
C HIS A 4 -12.11 23.53 25.64
N PRO A 5 -12.70 24.06 24.55
CA PRO A 5 -13.92 23.50 24.01
C PRO A 5 -13.68 22.02 23.71
N ASN A 6 -14.62 21.17 24.15
CA ASN A 6 -14.60 19.75 23.83
C ASN A 6 -14.70 19.61 22.31
N ASN A 7 -13.58 19.36 21.63
CA ASN A 7 -13.59 19.04 20.21
C ASN A 7 -14.33 17.71 20.02
N VAL A 8 -15.58 17.79 19.55
CA VAL A 8 -16.42 16.64 19.23
C VAL A 8 -16.50 16.52 17.72
N ALA A 9 -15.94 15.45 17.17
CA ALA A 9 -16.09 15.12 15.76
C ALA A 9 -17.16 14.04 15.59
N ARG A 10 -18.06 14.24 14.62
CA ARG A 10 -19.05 13.23 14.24
C ARG A 10 -18.68 12.67 12.87
N ILE A 11 -18.53 11.35 12.80
CA ILE A 11 -18.14 10.65 11.58
C ILE A 11 -19.19 9.61 11.26
N GLN A 12 -19.69 9.65 10.04
CA GLN A 12 -20.59 8.63 9.52
C GLN A 12 -19.81 7.71 8.59
N ILE A 13 -19.88 6.41 8.85
CA ILE A 13 -19.21 5.39 8.05
C ILE A 13 -20.25 4.38 7.61
N THR A 14 -20.27 4.07 6.32
CA THR A 14 -21.09 2.99 5.76
C THR A 14 -20.14 1.93 5.22
N PRO A 15 -19.81 0.88 6.00
CA PRO A 15 -18.81 -0.13 5.62
C PRO A 15 -19.06 -0.79 4.26
N SER A 16 -20.32 -1.00 3.90
CA SER A 16 -20.70 -1.56 2.60
C SER A 16 -20.40 -0.64 1.42
N GLU A 17 -20.50 0.68 1.60
CA GLU A 17 -20.12 1.65 0.55
C GLU A 17 -18.59 1.70 0.36
N LEU A 18 -17.83 1.49 1.44
CA LEU A 18 -16.36 1.36 1.34
C LEU A 18 -16.00 0.18 0.42
N VAL A 19 -16.58 -1.00 0.63
CA VAL A 19 -16.24 -2.20 -0.16
C VAL A 19 -17.02 -2.33 -1.48
N LYS A 20 -17.89 -1.38 -1.83
CA LYS A 20 -18.81 -1.50 -2.98
C LYS A 20 -18.12 -1.67 -4.32
N LYS A 21 -17.04 -0.91 -4.56
CA LYS A 21 -16.26 -1.02 -5.81
C LYS A 21 -15.57 -2.39 -5.93
N LEU A 22 -15.08 -2.92 -4.81
CA LEU A 22 -14.49 -4.25 -4.73
C LEU A 22 -15.54 -5.33 -5.03
N PHE A 23 -16.72 -5.22 -4.41
CA PHE A 23 -17.84 -6.14 -4.64
C PHE A 23 -18.32 -6.13 -6.09
N ALA A 24 -18.51 -4.95 -6.68
CA ALA A 24 -18.91 -4.82 -8.08
C ALA A 24 -17.89 -5.46 -9.03
N THR A 25 -16.60 -5.26 -8.76
CA THR A 25 -15.51 -5.86 -9.55
C THR A 25 -15.48 -7.37 -9.39
N GLU A 26 -15.62 -7.89 -8.16
CA GLU A 26 -15.63 -9.32 -7.88
C GLU A 26 -16.79 -10.02 -8.59
N TYR A 27 -17.98 -9.43 -8.49
CA TYR A 27 -19.19 -9.95 -9.13
C TYR A 27 -19.09 -9.94 -10.65
N ALA A 28 -18.55 -8.87 -11.25
CA ALA A 28 -18.32 -8.80 -12.69
C ALA A 28 -17.34 -9.86 -13.22
N GLN A 29 -16.47 -10.40 -12.35
CA GLN A 29 -15.54 -11.49 -12.66
C GLN A 29 -16.10 -12.87 -12.31
N ASN A 30 -17.41 -13.00 -12.03
CA ASN A 30 -18.05 -14.22 -11.52
C ASN A 30 -17.38 -14.76 -10.24
N GLY A 31 -16.77 -13.87 -9.45
CA GLY A 31 -16.18 -14.20 -8.16
C GLY A 31 -17.25 -14.60 -7.13
N ASN A 32 -16.85 -15.40 -6.15
CA ASN A 32 -17.74 -15.90 -5.11
C ASN A 32 -18.02 -14.90 -3.96
N GLY A 33 -17.48 -13.68 -4.05
CA GLY A 33 -17.66 -12.64 -3.02
C GLY A 33 -16.68 -12.74 -1.84
N TYR A 34 -15.73 -13.67 -1.87
CA TYR A 34 -14.82 -13.95 -0.75
C TYR A 34 -13.99 -12.73 -0.35
N VAL A 35 -13.38 -12.05 -1.33
CA VAL A 35 -12.48 -10.92 -1.09
C VAL A 35 -13.27 -9.77 -0.47
N SER A 36 -14.45 -9.49 -1.00
CA SER A 36 -15.34 -8.45 -0.46
C SER A 36 -15.84 -8.77 0.94
N ALA A 37 -16.18 -10.02 1.23
CA ALA A 37 -16.61 -10.46 2.56
C ALA A 37 -15.48 -10.33 3.59
N CYS A 38 -14.25 -10.72 3.24
CA CYS A 38 -13.06 -10.54 4.07
C CYS A 38 -12.76 -9.06 4.34
N ALA A 39 -12.83 -8.21 3.30
CA ALA A 39 -12.63 -6.77 3.44
C ALA A 39 -13.68 -6.15 4.38
N LEU A 40 -14.95 -6.54 4.22
CA LEU A 40 -16.03 -6.08 5.09
C LEU A 40 -15.84 -6.56 6.54
N GLY A 41 -15.42 -7.82 6.74
CA GLY A 41 -15.10 -8.37 8.06
C GLY A 41 -13.95 -7.65 8.75
N GLN A 42 -12.92 -7.26 7.99
CA GLN A 42 -11.82 -6.43 8.47
C GLN A 42 -12.31 -5.05 8.91
N VAL A 43 -13.08 -4.36 8.06
CA VAL A 43 -13.63 -3.02 8.36
C VAL A 43 -14.47 -3.04 9.62
N TRP A 44 -15.39 -3.99 9.75
CA TRP A 44 -16.23 -4.09 10.94
C TRP A 44 -15.44 -4.45 12.20
N SER A 45 -14.41 -5.29 12.08
CA SER A 45 -13.54 -5.62 13.20
C SER A 45 -12.68 -4.43 13.62
N ASP A 46 -12.26 -3.58 12.67
CA ASP A 46 -11.54 -2.33 12.98
C ASP A 46 -12.48 -1.32 13.62
N LEU A 47 -13.72 -1.22 13.13
CA LEU A 47 -14.77 -0.40 13.73
C LEU A 47 -15.13 -0.88 15.13
N SER A 48 -15.22 -2.18 15.37
CA SER A 48 -15.47 -2.73 16.71
C SER A 48 -14.37 -2.30 17.68
N LEU A 49 -13.10 -2.41 17.28
CA LEU A 49 -11.99 -1.90 18.07
C LEU A 49 -12.09 -0.37 18.25
N LEU A 50 -12.36 0.39 17.19
CA LEU A 50 -12.49 1.84 17.24
C LEU A 50 -13.58 2.28 18.22
N THR A 51 -14.73 1.61 18.20
CA THR A 51 -15.86 1.90 19.10
C THR A 51 -15.53 1.58 20.55
N GLU A 52 -14.71 0.56 20.81
CA GLU A 52 -14.24 0.20 22.15
C GLU A 52 -13.26 1.25 22.69
N VAL A 53 -12.22 1.59 21.90
CA VAL A 53 -11.18 2.53 22.34
C VAL A 53 -11.67 3.97 22.45
N SER A 54 -12.69 4.34 21.66
CA SER A 54 -13.34 5.65 21.74
C SER A 54 -14.54 5.67 22.69
N GLN A 55 -14.73 4.61 23.48
CA GLN A 55 -15.77 4.51 24.51
C GLN A 55 -17.18 4.87 24.01
N GLN A 56 -17.53 4.42 22.81
CA GLN A 56 -18.87 4.68 22.25
C GLN A 56 -19.96 4.05 23.13
N PRO A 57 -21.21 4.55 23.04
CA PRO A 57 -22.36 3.91 23.65
C PRO A 57 -22.39 2.39 23.43
N LEU A 58 -22.84 1.65 24.45
CA LEU A 58 -22.86 0.19 24.44
C LEU A 58 -23.60 -0.37 23.21
N SER A 59 -24.68 0.28 22.78
CA SER A 59 -25.44 -0.08 21.57
C SER A 59 -24.57 -0.06 20.31
N ILE A 60 -23.73 0.97 20.13
CA ILE A 60 -22.83 1.12 18.99
C ILE A 60 -21.71 0.07 19.04
N ARG A 61 -21.12 -0.15 20.23
CA ARG A 61 -20.10 -1.19 20.44
C ARG A 61 -20.64 -2.58 20.13
N HIS A 62 -21.84 -2.91 20.59
CA HIS A 62 -22.52 -4.17 20.29
C HIS A 62 -22.84 -4.31 18.80
N GLN A 63 -23.36 -3.25 18.16
CA GLN A 63 -23.63 -3.26 16.73
C GLN A 63 -22.37 -3.55 15.91
N ALA A 64 -21.27 -2.86 16.20
CA ALA A 64 -20.01 -3.04 15.49
C ALA A 64 -19.45 -4.46 15.69
N LYS A 65 -19.48 -4.98 16.93
CA LYS A 65 -19.03 -6.34 17.26
C LYS A 65 -19.88 -7.43 16.57
N PHE A 66 -21.20 -7.30 16.62
CA PHE A 66 -22.12 -8.23 15.97
C PHE A 66 -21.93 -8.25 14.45
N SER A 67 -21.81 -7.05 13.85
CA SER A 67 -21.57 -6.90 12.41
C SER A 67 -20.22 -7.49 11.99
N ALA A 68 -19.19 -7.35 12.83
CA ALA A 68 -17.87 -7.97 12.61
C ALA A 68 -17.97 -9.49 12.58
N THR A 69 -18.61 -10.11 13.57
CA THR A 69 -18.83 -11.56 13.62
C THR A 69 -19.62 -12.05 12.42
N HIS A 70 -20.70 -11.36 12.04
CA HIS A 70 -21.52 -11.75 10.91
C HIS A 70 -20.77 -11.67 9.57
N ALA A 71 -20.02 -10.59 9.33
CA ALA A 71 -19.19 -10.45 8.13
C ALA A 71 -18.06 -11.50 8.07
N GLN A 72 -17.45 -11.82 9.20
CA GLN A 72 -16.47 -12.90 9.33
C GLN A 72 -17.06 -14.29 9.07
N GLN A 73 -18.28 -14.55 9.54
CA GLN A 73 -19.02 -15.78 9.26
C GLN A 73 -19.40 -15.91 7.78
N ALA A 74 -19.77 -14.81 7.13
CA ALA A 74 -20.01 -14.79 5.68
C ALA A 74 -18.74 -15.17 4.91
N ALA A 75 -17.59 -14.58 5.26
CA ALA A 75 -16.30 -14.95 4.66
C ALA A 75 -15.95 -16.43 4.89
N LEU A 76 -16.17 -16.97 6.10
CA LEU A 76 -15.98 -18.39 6.40
C LEU A 76 -16.93 -19.29 5.60
N SER A 77 -18.21 -18.91 5.48
CA SER A 77 -19.20 -19.67 4.72
C SER A 77 -18.79 -19.81 3.25
N ILE A 78 -18.34 -18.71 2.62
CA ILE A 78 -17.77 -18.72 1.28
C ILE A 78 -16.48 -19.56 1.23
N ALA A 79 -15.61 -19.44 2.23
CA ALA A 79 -14.38 -20.24 2.31
C ALA A 79 -14.67 -21.75 2.34
N CYS A 80 -15.78 -22.16 2.96
CA CYS A 80 -16.30 -23.53 3.00
C CYS A 80 -17.04 -23.96 1.71
N GLY A 81 -17.11 -23.10 0.68
CA GLY A 81 -17.69 -23.43 -0.63
C GLY A 81 -19.15 -23.03 -0.82
N HIS A 82 -19.77 -22.32 0.13
CA HIS A 82 -21.14 -21.82 -0.04
C HIS A 82 -21.15 -20.59 -0.96
N LYS A 83 -22.09 -20.52 -1.91
CA LYS A 83 -22.36 -19.31 -2.68
C LYS A 83 -23.29 -18.42 -1.86
N ILE A 84 -22.87 -17.20 -1.55
CA ILE A 84 -23.77 -16.21 -0.96
C ILE A 84 -24.62 -15.63 -2.09
N THR A 85 -25.95 -15.83 -2.01
CA THR A 85 -26.91 -15.11 -2.85
C THR A 85 -26.88 -13.63 -2.48
N ALA A 86 -26.96 -12.75 -3.48
CA ALA A 86 -26.73 -11.29 -3.43
C ALA A 86 -27.59 -10.47 -2.44
N GLU A 87 -28.27 -11.10 -1.49
CA GLU A 87 -29.12 -10.50 -0.48
C GLU A 87 -28.49 -10.55 0.91
N MET A 88 -27.35 -9.88 1.07
CA MET A 88 -27.00 -9.32 2.38
C MET A 88 -26.83 -7.82 2.22
N LYS A 89 -27.94 -7.14 1.91
CA LYS A 89 -28.07 -5.68 2.01
C LYS A 89 -27.99 -5.28 3.49
N TYR A 90 -26.78 -5.27 4.04
CA TYR A 90 -26.50 -4.54 5.27
C TYR A 90 -25.84 -3.21 4.91
N SER A 91 -26.66 -2.28 4.41
CA SER A 91 -26.32 -0.85 4.42
C SER A 91 -26.52 -0.30 5.84
N GLN A 92 -25.85 -0.88 6.81
CA GLN A 92 -25.86 -0.36 8.17
C GLN A 92 -24.79 0.73 8.27
N GLN A 93 -25.26 1.97 8.33
CA GLN A 93 -24.43 3.10 8.68
C GLN A 93 -24.11 3.05 10.17
N ILE A 94 -22.87 3.36 10.53
CA ILE A 94 -22.44 3.58 11.91
C ILE A 94 -22.07 5.05 12.08
N SER A 95 -22.63 5.68 13.10
CA SER A 95 -22.28 7.06 13.49
C SER A 95 -21.35 7.01 14.69
N LEU A 96 -20.16 7.56 14.55
CA LEU A 96 -19.16 7.64 15.62
C LEU A 96 -19.11 9.06 16.16
N VAL A 97 -19.07 9.19 17.48
CA VAL A 97 -18.84 10.46 18.17
C VAL A 97 -17.47 10.41 18.82
N LEU A 98 -16.46 10.98 18.17
CA LEU A 98 -15.10 10.99 18.70
C LEU A 98 -14.95 12.25 19.57
N GLN A 99 -14.52 12.08 20.82
CA GLN A 99 -14.34 13.16 21.81
C GLN A 99 -12.93 13.10 22.39
N GLY A 100 -12.22 14.23 22.47
CA GLY A 100 -10.87 14.30 23.08
C GLY A 100 -9.73 14.26 22.06
N GLN A 101 -8.52 13.87 22.49
CA GLN A 101 -7.36 13.83 21.58
C GLN A 101 -7.49 12.70 20.56
N PHE A 102 -7.64 13.06 19.28
CA PHE A 102 -7.87 12.09 18.20
C PHE A 102 -6.64 11.22 17.85
N SER A 103 -5.42 11.61 18.24
CA SER A 103 -4.14 10.93 17.87
C SER A 103 -4.19 9.40 17.82
N PRO A 104 -4.59 8.71 18.91
CA PRO A 104 -4.46 7.26 18.97
C PRO A 104 -5.52 6.52 18.15
N TRP A 105 -6.61 7.18 17.76
CA TRP A 105 -7.72 6.58 17.03
C TRP A 105 -7.61 6.76 15.51
N MET A 106 -6.81 7.74 15.08
CA MET A 106 -6.77 8.18 13.68
C MET A 106 -6.06 7.20 12.76
N ASP A 107 -5.05 6.47 13.24
CA ASP A 107 -4.45 5.39 12.46
C ASP A 107 -5.48 4.30 12.15
N LEU A 108 -6.30 3.94 13.13
CA LEU A 108 -7.35 2.94 12.97
C LEU A 108 -8.48 3.44 12.05
N LEU A 109 -8.95 4.68 12.24
CA LEU A 109 -9.93 5.31 11.35
C LEU A 109 -9.42 5.41 9.92
N THR A 110 -8.16 5.80 9.75
CA THR A 110 -7.53 5.87 8.43
C THR A 110 -7.47 4.50 7.77
N ARG A 111 -7.14 3.44 8.51
CA ARG A 111 -7.18 2.06 8.00
C ARG A 111 -8.60 1.64 7.61
N ILE A 112 -9.62 2.02 8.36
CA ILE A 112 -11.01 1.73 8.01
C ILE A 112 -11.37 2.35 6.66
N LEU A 113 -11.11 3.65 6.50
CA LEU A 113 -11.47 4.40 5.29
C LEU A 113 -10.61 4.04 4.07
N ALA A 114 -9.38 3.55 4.30
CA ALA A 114 -8.44 3.15 3.26
C ALA A 114 -8.71 1.79 2.63
N LEU A 115 -9.39 0.90 3.35
CA LEU A 115 -9.51 -0.52 3.00
C LEU A 115 -8.16 -1.18 2.65
N PRO A 116 -7.18 -1.21 3.58
CA PRO A 116 -5.88 -1.80 3.29
C PRO A 116 -6.07 -3.30 3.09
N LEU A 117 -5.80 -3.75 1.86
CA LEU A 117 -5.79 -5.16 1.50
C LEU A 117 -4.42 -5.78 1.79
N PRO A 118 -4.34 -7.10 2.05
CA PRO A 118 -3.10 -7.79 2.38
C PRO A 118 -1.99 -7.65 1.35
N GLU A 119 -0.75 -7.81 1.80
CA GLU A 119 0.40 -7.91 0.90
C GLU A 119 0.22 -9.11 -0.05
N CYS A 120 -0.37 -10.22 0.43
CA CYS A 120 -0.59 -11.42 -0.39
C CYS A 120 -1.45 -11.19 -1.65
N TYR A 121 -2.45 -10.30 -1.62
CA TYR A 121 -3.23 -9.94 -2.81
C TYR A 121 -2.50 -8.94 -3.72
N GLY A 122 -1.52 -8.22 -3.17
CA GLY A 122 -0.73 -7.21 -3.87
C GLY A 122 0.63 -7.69 -4.39
N TYR A 123 1.04 -8.95 -4.17
CA TYR A 123 2.36 -9.48 -4.56
C TYR A 123 2.36 -10.96 -4.99
N ASP A 124 1.17 -11.57 -5.11
CA ASP A 124 1.00 -13.01 -5.29
C ASP A 124 1.78 -13.85 -4.29
N LEU A 125 1.40 -13.78 -3.01
CA LEU A 125 1.84 -14.81 -2.06
C LEU A 125 1.06 -16.13 -2.26
N GLY A 126 0.15 -16.21 -3.24
CA GLY A 126 -0.49 -17.42 -3.71
C GLY A 126 -2.01 -17.35 -3.73
N ASP A 127 -2.60 -18.31 -4.46
CA ASP A 127 -4.02 -18.61 -4.44
C ASP A 127 -4.43 -18.89 -2.98
N THR A 128 -5.24 -18.02 -2.38
CA THR A 128 -5.62 -18.17 -0.96
C THR A 128 -6.35 -19.49 -0.68
N GLU A 129 -6.88 -20.15 -1.72
CA GLU A 129 -7.39 -21.51 -1.71
C GLU A 129 -6.35 -22.52 -1.18
N VAL A 130 -5.06 -22.32 -1.45
CA VAL A 130 -3.95 -23.16 -0.97
C VAL A 130 -3.91 -23.22 0.55
N CYS A 131 -4.39 -22.19 1.25
CA CYS A 131 -4.48 -22.20 2.72
C CYS A 131 -5.43 -23.28 3.25
N VAL A 132 -6.46 -23.68 2.50
CA VAL A 132 -7.37 -24.77 2.91
C VAL A 132 -6.60 -26.09 2.97
N ASP A 133 -5.86 -26.39 1.91
CA ASP A 133 -5.01 -27.58 1.81
C ASP A 133 -3.85 -27.56 2.81
N ASP A 134 -3.25 -26.39 3.05
CA ASP A 134 -2.20 -26.23 4.06
C ASP A 134 -2.74 -26.55 5.47
N ALA A 135 -3.95 -26.07 5.77
CA ALA A 135 -4.63 -26.34 7.03
C ALA A 135 -4.98 -27.82 7.20
N ILE A 136 -5.48 -28.47 6.14
CA ILE A 136 -5.76 -29.91 6.12
C ILE A 136 -4.48 -30.72 6.35
N ARG A 137 -3.42 -30.39 5.62
CA ARG A 137 -2.11 -31.04 5.77
C ARG A 137 -1.59 -30.85 7.19
N PHE A 138 -1.70 -29.64 7.72
CA PHE A 138 -1.31 -29.33 9.09
C PHE A 138 -2.06 -30.20 10.10
N ALA A 139 -3.38 -30.26 10.00
CA ALA A 139 -4.22 -31.07 10.88
C ALA A 139 -3.86 -32.56 10.84
N ARG A 140 -3.62 -33.12 9.64
CA ARG A 140 -3.31 -34.55 9.47
C ARG A 140 -1.92 -34.94 9.97
N GLN A 141 -0.93 -34.06 9.83
CA GLN A 141 0.48 -34.42 10.01
C GLN A 141 1.09 -33.88 11.30
N PHE A 142 0.57 -32.77 11.84
CA PHE A 142 1.26 -32.02 12.89
C PHE A 142 0.37 -31.62 14.08
N ALA A 143 -0.96 -31.69 13.94
CA ALA A 143 -1.84 -31.42 15.07
C ALA A 143 -1.65 -32.47 16.18
N SER A 144 -1.63 -32.01 17.42
CA SER A 144 -1.34 -32.87 18.58
C SER A 144 -2.59 -33.54 19.18
N GLY A 145 -3.72 -33.53 18.46
CA GLY A 145 -5.02 -33.98 18.95
C GLY A 145 -5.73 -33.00 19.89
N ARG A 146 -5.07 -31.87 20.22
CA ARG A 146 -5.60 -30.81 21.09
C ARG A 146 -6.53 -29.85 20.33
N PRO A 147 -7.41 -29.10 21.03
CA PRO A 147 -8.13 -27.99 20.44
C PRO A 147 -7.17 -27.02 19.75
N ILE A 148 -7.53 -26.59 18.54
CA ILE A 148 -6.77 -25.61 17.77
C ILE A 148 -7.53 -24.28 17.82
N VAL A 149 -6.83 -23.20 18.18
CA VAL A 149 -7.33 -21.83 18.09
C VAL A 149 -6.58 -21.11 16.96
N VAL A 150 -7.32 -20.50 16.03
CA VAL A 150 -6.73 -19.78 14.89
C VAL A 150 -6.77 -18.27 15.14
N ILE A 151 -5.64 -17.60 14.95
CA ILE A 151 -5.51 -16.15 15.18
C ILE A 151 -5.05 -15.48 13.90
N GLY A 152 -5.90 -14.66 13.29
CA GLY A 152 -5.54 -13.85 12.12
C GLY A 152 -4.91 -12.51 12.50
N LEU A 153 -3.77 -12.15 11.93
CA LEU A 153 -3.18 -10.82 12.09
C LEU A 153 -3.65 -9.89 10.97
N ARG A 154 -4.41 -8.85 11.29
CA ARG A 154 -4.94 -7.94 10.27
C ARG A 154 -3.84 -7.03 9.71
N SER A 155 -3.79 -6.76 8.40
CA SER A 155 -4.80 -7.07 7.38
C SER A 155 -4.67 -8.46 6.76
N GLY A 156 -3.46 -9.03 6.63
CA GLY A 156 -3.21 -10.30 5.94
C GLY A 156 -4.08 -11.47 6.43
N GLY A 157 -4.06 -11.70 7.73
CA GLY A 157 -4.86 -12.69 8.41
C GLY A 157 -6.38 -12.54 8.24
N SER A 158 -6.93 -11.36 7.91
CA SER A 158 -8.37 -11.21 7.63
C SER A 158 -8.82 -12.01 6.42
N PHE A 159 -7.91 -12.29 5.49
CA PHE A 159 -8.21 -12.99 4.24
C PHE A 159 -7.70 -14.43 4.22
N LEU A 160 -6.73 -14.77 5.08
CA LEU A 160 -6.18 -16.12 5.13
C LEU A 160 -6.83 -16.96 6.22
N THR A 161 -7.25 -16.35 7.33
CA THR A 161 -7.84 -17.06 8.47
C THR A 161 -9.12 -17.80 8.11
N PRO A 162 -10.09 -17.22 7.37
CA PRO A 162 -11.31 -17.97 7.04
C PRO A 162 -11.03 -19.24 6.22
N ARG A 163 -10.06 -19.23 5.30
CA ARG A 163 -9.61 -20.42 4.55
C ARG A 163 -8.93 -21.44 5.45
N TRP A 164 -8.09 -21.00 6.38
CA TRP A 164 -7.49 -21.87 7.39
C TRP A 164 -8.54 -22.56 8.27
N VAL A 165 -9.51 -21.79 8.77
CA VAL A 165 -10.62 -22.30 9.57
C VAL A 165 -11.48 -23.27 8.75
N ALA A 166 -11.76 -22.97 7.47
CA ALA A 166 -12.48 -23.87 6.58
C ALA A 166 -11.76 -25.22 6.39
N GLY A 167 -10.44 -25.22 6.15
CA GLY A 167 -9.66 -26.46 6.01
C GLY A 167 -9.65 -27.30 7.29
N LEU A 168 -9.53 -26.66 8.47
CA LEU A 168 -9.65 -27.36 9.75
C LEU A 168 -11.07 -27.89 10.00
N THR A 169 -12.10 -27.16 9.56
CA THR A 169 -13.51 -27.59 9.65
C THR A 169 -13.75 -28.86 8.86
N GLN A 170 -13.15 -29.00 7.67
CA GLN A 170 -13.28 -30.21 6.85
C GLN A 170 -12.72 -31.47 7.52
N ILE A 171 -11.73 -31.32 8.41
CA ILE A 171 -11.13 -32.44 9.14
C ILE A 171 -11.87 -32.75 10.43
N ASN A 172 -12.30 -31.71 11.15
CA ASN A 172 -12.88 -31.88 12.48
C ASN A 172 -14.42 -31.94 12.49
N GLY A 173 -15.07 -31.67 11.35
CA GLY A 173 -16.53 -31.55 11.23
C GLY A 173 -17.13 -30.27 11.83
N VAL A 174 -16.38 -29.56 12.67
CA VAL A 174 -16.77 -28.30 13.31
C VAL A 174 -15.68 -27.24 13.15
N PRO A 175 -16.05 -25.95 12.98
CA PRO A 175 -15.07 -24.88 12.92
C PRO A 175 -14.31 -24.73 14.23
N PRO A 176 -12.96 -24.62 14.20
CA PRO A 176 -12.19 -24.26 15.40
C PRO A 176 -12.56 -22.85 15.89
N ALA A 177 -12.28 -22.59 17.17
CA ALA A 177 -12.33 -21.23 17.71
C ALA A 177 -11.32 -20.32 16.98
N TRP A 178 -11.75 -19.12 16.60
CA TRP A 178 -10.88 -18.20 15.90
C TRP A 178 -11.21 -16.73 16.15
N ILE A 179 -10.21 -15.86 15.96
CA ILE A 179 -10.32 -14.41 16.11
C ILE A 179 -9.30 -13.70 15.21
N THR A 180 -9.54 -12.45 14.82
CA THR A 180 -8.55 -11.61 14.16
C THR A 180 -8.15 -10.43 15.04
N LEU A 181 -6.85 -10.11 15.10
CA LEU A 181 -6.29 -9.04 15.93
C LEU A 181 -5.68 -7.94 15.06
N ARG A 182 -5.74 -6.67 15.46
CA ARG A 182 -5.10 -5.57 14.74
C ARG A 182 -3.74 -5.24 15.38
N PRO A 183 -2.62 -5.50 14.69
CA PRO A 183 -1.32 -4.98 15.09
C PRO A 183 -1.33 -3.45 14.98
N LEU A 184 -1.05 -2.75 16.08
CA LEU A 184 -0.90 -1.31 16.14
C LEU A 184 0.58 -0.96 16.05
N ARG A 185 0.96 -0.20 15.02
CA ARG A 185 2.35 0.20 14.75
C ARG A 185 2.44 1.72 14.86
N ASN A 186 3.11 2.21 15.90
CA ASN A 186 3.51 3.61 15.93
C ASN A 186 4.86 3.77 15.22
N ILE A 187 5.08 4.92 14.58
CA ILE A 187 6.27 5.22 13.76
C ILE A 187 7.58 4.97 14.54
N ASP A 188 7.56 5.17 15.86
CA ASP A 188 8.74 5.04 16.74
C ASP A 188 8.59 3.99 17.85
N ALA A 189 7.59 3.11 17.80
CA ALA A 189 7.37 2.10 18.85
C ALA A 189 7.34 0.66 18.33
N TYR A 190 7.64 -0.27 19.24
CA TYR A 190 7.38 -1.69 19.01
C TYR A 190 5.90 -1.90 18.70
N CYS A 191 5.61 -2.90 17.87
CA CYS A 191 4.25 -3.29 17.55
C CYS A 191 3.49 -3.67 18.83
N GLN A 192 2.26 -3.20 18.98
CA GLN A 192 1.42 -3.47 20.14
C GLN A 192 0.06 -4.02 19.72
N TYR A 193 -0.66 -4.62 20.66
CA TYR A 193 -2.05 -5.05 20.51
C TYR A 193 -2.88 -4.36 21.58
N HIS A 194 -4.10 -3.95 21.24
CA HIS A 194 -4.95 -3.28 22.21
C HIS A 194 -5.40 -4.26 23.31
N PRO A 195 -5.43 -3.84 24.60
CA PRO A 195 -5.82 -4.72 25.70
C PRO A 195 -7.17 -5.41 25.50
N SER A 196 -8.18 -4.71 24.97
CA SER A 196 -9.51 -5.31 24.73
C SER A 196 -9.51 -6.48 23.73
N GLU A 197 -8.61 -6.46 22.74
CA GLU A 197 -8.44 -7.56 21.80
C GLU A 197 -7.70 -8.73 22.43
N LEU A 198 -6.64 -8.45 23.20
CA LEU A 198 -5.90 -9.47 23.95
C LEU A 198 -6.79 -10.15 24.98
N ASP A 199 -7.63 -9.40 25.70
CA ASP A 199 -8.60 -9.96 26.65
C ASP A 199 -9.61 -10.85 25.95
N SER A 200 -10.06 -10.47 24.75
CA SER A 200 -10.99 -11.29 23.96
C SER A 200 -10.33 -12.58 23.47
N LEU A 201 -9.07 -12.50 23.04
CA LEU A 201 -8.26 -13.66 22.70
C LEU A 201 -8.05 -14.59 23.90
N PHE A 202 -7.68 -14.04 25.06
CA PHE A 202 -7.43 -14.84 26.26
C PHE A 202 -8.69 -15.51 26.76
N ARG A 203 -9.84 -14.81 26.76
CA ARG A 203 -11.15 -15.45 27.05
C ARG A 203 -11.46 -16.59 26.09
N LEU A 204 -11.16 -16.42 24.79
CA LEU A 204 -11.38 -17.47 23.78
C LEU A 204 -10.49 -18.70 24.00
N ILE A 205 -9.27 -18.50 24.47
CA ILE A 205 -8.34 -19.59 24.82
C ILE A 205 -8.78 -20.26 26.14
N ASP A 206 -9.20 -19.47 27.12
CA ASP A 206 -9.59 -19.96 28.44
C ASP A 206 -10.92 -20.75 28.42
N THR A 207 -11.74 -20.61 27.36
CA THR A 207 -12.95 -21.44 27.16
C THR A 207 -12.66 -22.85 26.63
N GLN A 208 -11.41 -23.15 26.26
CA GLN A 208 -11.03 -24.45 25.73
C GLN A 208 -10.86 -25.48 26.86
N SER A 209 -11.29 -26.72 26.62
CA SER A 209 -11.27 -27.79 27.62
C SER A 209 -9.86 -28.16 28.11
N GLU A 210 -8.84 -27.88 27.30
CA GLU A 210 -7.44 -28.06 27.64
C GLU A 210 -6.57 -27.00 26.94
N ARG A 211 -5.29 -26.92 27.33
CA ARG A 211 -4.33 -26.00 26.69
C ARG A 211 -4.25 -26.28 25.20
N SER A 212 -4.70 -25.31 24.41
CA SER A 212 -4.83 -25.39 22.96
C SER A 212 -3.50 -25.25 22.24
N ASP A 213 -3.46 -25.75 21.01
CA ASP A 213 -2.49 -25.32 20.01
C ASP A 213 -3.00 -24.05 19.34
N VAL A 214 -2.11 -23.07 19.10
CA VAL A 214 -2.46 -21.83 18.40
C VAL A 214 -1.79 -21.77 17.04
N VAL A 215 -2.56 -21.42 16.01
CA VAL A 215 -2.06 -21.11 14.67
C VAL A 215 -2.25 -19.62 14.42
N ILE A 216 -1.16 -18.85 14.38
CA ILE A 216 -1.15 -17.44 13.97
C ILE A 216 -1.06 -17.39 12.45
N VAL A 217 -2.01 -16.74 11.80
CA VAL A 217 -2.12 -16.64 10.34
C VAL A 217 -1.85 -15.20 9.89
N ASP A 218 -0.90 -15.02 8.99
CA ASP A 218 -0.59 -13.73 8.33
C ASP A 218 -0.03 -13.96 6.92
N ASP A 219 0.07 -12.91 6.10
CA ASP A 219 0.51 -13.02 4.71
C ASP A 219 1.98 -13.45 4.58
N GLN A 220 2.93 -12.68 5.11
CA GLN A 220 4.33 -13.07 5.24
C GLN A 220 5.05 -12.17 6.26
N PRO A 221 5.86 -12.72 7.17
CA PRO A 221 6.57 -11.89 8.14
C PRO A 221 7.71 -11.11 7.49
N ASP A 222 7.58 -9.79 7.36
CA ASP A 222 8.68 -8.91 6.88
C ASP A 222 9.88 -8.93 7.84
N THR A 223 9.67 -8.81 9.15
CA THR A 223 10.75 -8.99 10.16
C THR A 223 10.41 -10.05 11.19
N GLY A 224 9.17 -10.55 11.19
CA GLY A 224 8.62 -11.45 12.22
C GLY A 224 8.36 -10.79 13.57
N SER A 225 8.64 -9.48 13.73
CA SER A 225 8.50 -8.77 15.00
C SER A 225 7.06 -8.75 15.51
N THR A 226 6.09 -8.49 14.63
CA THR A 226 4.65 -8.50 14.96
C THR A 226 4.19 -9.85 15.53
N VAL A 227 4.62 -10.96 14.91
CA VAL A 227 4.28 -12.31 15.37
C VAL A 227 5.01 -12.64 16.66
N LYS A 228 6.29 -12.24 16.79
CA LYS A 228 7.10 -12.48 18.00
C LYS A 228 6.47 -11.87 19.24
N ILE A 229 5.96 -10.64 19.15
CA ILE A 229 5.32 -9.95 20.28
C ILE A 229 4.06 -10.69 20.73
N LEU A 230 3.21 -11.11 19.78
CA LEU A 230 2.02 -11.90 20.13
C LEU A 230 2.39 -13.27 20.72
N ALA A 231 3.39 -13.94 20.14
CA ALA A 231 3.85 -15.24 20.63
C ALA A 231 4.38 -15.16 22.07
N GLN A 232 5.04 -14.06 22.45
CA GLN A 232 5.46 -13.81 23.83
C GLN A 232 4.27 -13.71 24.79
N SER A 233 3.21 -12.98 24.40
CA SER A 233 1.98 -12.89 25.19
C SER A 233 1.24 -14.22 25.34
N LEU A 234 1.40 -15.14 24.37
CA LEU A 234 0.74 -16.45 24.36
C LEU A 234 1.54 -17.56 25.06
N ALA A 235 2.86 -17.41 25.20
CA ALA A 235 3.80 -18.49 25.57
C ALA A 235 3.43 -19.28 26.84
N PHE A 236 2.76 -18.64 27.79
CA PHE A 236 2.36 -19.27 29.06
C PHE A 236 0.92 -19.81 29.06
N LYS A 237 0.06 -19.39 28.12
CA LYS A 237 -1.35 -19.78 28.04
C LYS A 237 -1.61 -20.99 27.13
N VAL A 238 -0.74 -21.21 26.13
CA VAL A 238 -1.00 -22.21 25.08
C VAL A 238 0.07 -23.30 25.05
N LYS A 239 -0.22 -24.43 24.40
CA LYS A 239 0.69 -25.58 24.37
C LYS A 239 1.76 -25.44 23.29
N ASN A 240 1.34 -25.18 22.05
CA ASN A 240 2.22 -24.92 20.92
C ASN A 240 1.76 -23.64 20.21
N ILE A 241 2.71 -22.93 19.60
CA ILE A 241 2.45 -21.78 18.74
C ILE A 241 3.01 -22.09 17.36
N TRP A 242 2.16 -21.97 16.36
CA TRP A 242 2.49 -22.13 14.96
C TRP A 242 2.24 -20.81 14.25
N PHE A 243 3.04 -20.55 13.22
CA PHE A 243 2.80 -19.49 12.27
C PHE A 243 2.49 -20.10 10.91
N ALA A 244 1.43 -19.61 10.29
CA ALA A 244 0.99 -19.99 8.96
C ALA A 244 0.99 -18.77 8.05
N SER A 245 1.58 -18.95 6.89
CA SER A 245 1.41 -18.10 5.72
C SER A 245 1.08 -18.99 4.53
N ILE A 246 0.73 -18.40 3.38
CA ILE A 246 0.40 -19.18 2.19
C ILE A 246 1.59 -20.10 1.82
N GLY A 247 1.32 -21.40 1.69
CA GLY A 247 2.31 -22.42 1.33
C GLY A 247 3.34 -22.73 2.42
N GLN A 248 3.30 -22.10 3.60
CA GLN A 248 4.32 -22.28 4.64
C GLN A 248 3.72 -22.37 6.04
N VAL A 249 4.17 -23.36 6.80
CA VAL A 249 3.88 -23.46 8.23
C VAL A 249 5.18 -23.61 9.00
N ARG A 250 5.30 -22.84 10.08
CA ARG A 250 6.47 -22.80 10.97
C ARG A 250 6.03 -23.01 12.41
N LYS A 251 6.84 -23.70 13.20
CA LYS A 251 6.68 -23.78 14.65
C LYS A 251 7.48 -22.66 15.31
N ILE A 252 6.86 -21.97 16.26
CA ILE A 252 7.54 -20.99 17.10
C ILE A 252 7.94 -21.69 18.41
N THR A 253 9.24 -21.79 18.66
CA THR A 253 9.76 -22.40 19.89
C THR A 253 9.73 -21.38 21.05
N LYS A 254 9.94 -21.86 22.28
CA LYS A 254 10.00 -21.01 23.48
C LYS A 254 11.11 -19.95 23.44
N SER A 255 12.18 -20.16 22.66
CA SER A 255 13.24 -19.17 22.43
C SER A 255 12.88 -18.13 21.36
N ALA A 256 11.64 -18.12 20.89
CA ALA A 256 11.17 -17.35 19.72
C ALA A 256 11.97 -17.65 18.44
N SER A 257 12.63 -18.81 18.37
CA SER A 257 13.22 -19.32 17.13
C SER A 257 12.14 -20.02 16.30
N TRP A 258 12.29 -19.95 14.98
CA TRP A 258 11.31 -20.44 14.03
C TRP A 258 11.87 -21.69 13.37
N SER A 259 11.14 -22.81 13.44
CA SER A 259 11.47 -24.01 12.67
C SER A 259 10.42 -24.25 11.60
N THR A 260 10.86 -24.35 10.34
CA THR A 260 9.96 -24.67 9.22
C THR A 260 9.47 -26.09 9.36
N VAL A 261 8.15 -26.27 9.34
CA VAL A 261 7.48 -27.57 9.45
C VAL A 261 7.27 -28.14 8.06
N PHE A 262 6.68 -27.32 7.19
CA PHE A 262 6.65 -27.56 5.77
C PHE A 262 6.62 -26.24 5.00
N SER A 263 7.13 -26.31 3.77
CA SER A 263 7.11 -25.23 2.79
C SER A 263 6.82 -25.86 1.45
N ARG A 264 5.88 -25.29 0.69
CA ARG A 264 5.66 -25.58 -0.72
C ARG A 264 5.59 -24.27 -1.49
N SER A 265 5.93 -24.34 -2.78
CA SER A 265 5.70 -23.19 -3.64
C SER A 265 4.19 -22.91 -3.65
N PRO A 266 3.74 -21.69 -3.32
CA PRO A 266 2.32 -21.35 -3.34
C PRO A 266 1.74 -21.35 -4.78
N LEU A 267 2.60 -21.45 -5.79
CA LEU A 267 2.31 -21.17 -7.21
C LEU A 267 1.91 -22.41 -8.05
N MET A 268 1.65 -23.56 -7.42
CA MET A 268 1.57 -24.85 -8.11
C MET A 268 0.24 -25.15 -8.82
N VAL A 269 -0.82 -24.34 -8.66
CA VAL A 269 -2.20 -24.77 -8.98
C VAL A 269 -2.82 -24.07 -10.20
N ARG A 270 -2.12 -23.12 -10.84
CA ARG A 270 -2.68 -22.45 -12.02
C ARG A 270 -2.36 -23.19 -13.31
N GLU A 271 -3.39 -23.44 -14.12
CA GLU A 271 -3.24 -24.05 -15.46
C GLU A 271 -2.36 -23.21 -16.39
N ARG A 272 -2.40 -21.88 -16.23
CA ARG A 272 -1.57 -20.92 -16.97
C ARG A 272 -0.61 -20.19 -16.04
N ARG A 273 0.66 -20.07 -16.46
CA ARG A 273 1.66 -19.21 -15.81
C ARG A 273 1.31 -17.72 -16.05
N PRO A 274 1.15 -16.89 -15.01
CA PRO A 274 0.94 -15.46 -15.17
C PRO A 274 2.18 -14.74 -15.74
N LEU A 275 1.98 -13.55 -16.33
CA LEU A 275 3.05 -12.75 -16.97
C LEU A 275 4.32 -12.59 -16.12
N TRP A 276 4.18 -12.33 -14.83
CA TRP A 276 5.33 -12.14 -13.95
C TRP A 276 6.15 -13.44 -13.77
N GLN A 277 5.60 -14.63 -14.04
CA GLN A 277 6.35 -15.89 -14.13
C GLN A 277 7.05 -16.13 -15.48
N LEU A 278 6.79 -15.29 -16.48
CA LEU A 278 7.27 -15.44 -17.85
C LEU A 278 8.36 -14.41 -18.22
N LEU A 279 9.10 -13.92 -17.23
CA LEU A 279 10.10 -12.85 -17.40
C LEU A 279 11.49 -13.33 -17.82
N LEU A 280 11.75 -14.64 -17.82
CA LEU A 280 13.01 -15.20 -18.29
C LEU A 280 13.05 -15.16 -19.82
N LYS A 281 14.25 -14.99 -20.39
CA LYS A 281 14.44 -14.90 -21.85
C LYS A 281 13.79 -16.04 -22.63
N ASN A 282 13.84 -17.27 -22.10
CA ASN A 282 13.25 -18.44 -22.73
C ASN A 282 11.70 -18.45 -22.70
N ASP A 283 11.09 -17.65 -21.82
CA ASP A 283 9.63 -17.54 -21.68
C ASP A 283 9.04 -16.34 -22.44
N HIS A 284 9.88 -15.51 -23.09
CA HIS A 284 9.44 -14.27 -23.74
C HIS A 284 8.38 -14.51 -24.82
N CYS A 285 8.48 -15.58 -25.62
CA CYS A 285 7.46 -15.92 -26.60
C CYS A 285 6.09 -16.20 -25.97
N HIS A 286 6.06 -16.90 -24.82
CA HIS A 286 4.83 -17.15 -24.07
C HIS A 286 4.27 -15.88 -23.44
N PHE A 287 5.14 -14.99 -22.95
CA PHE A 287 4.74 -13.69 -22.43
C PHE A 287 4.07 -12.82 -23.51
N LEU A 288 4.68 -12.72 -24.69
CA LEU A 288 4.13 -11.94 -25.81
C LEU A 288 2.81 -12.54 -26.32
N SER A 289 2.73 -13.87 -26.45
CA SER A 289 1.48 -14.56 -26.81
C SER A 289 0.35 -14.28 -25.81
N ALA A 290 0.67 -14.28 -24.51
CA ALA A 290 -0.28 -13.92 -23.45
C ALA A 290 -0.78 -12.47 -23.60
N LEU A 291 0.08 -11.50 -23.95
CA LEU A 291 -0.33 -10.12 -24.19
C LEU A 291 -1.25 -9.99 -25.41
N VAL A 292 -0.89 -10.61 -26.53
CA VAL A 292 -1.67 -10.58 -27.78
C VAL A 292 -3.06 -11.18 -27.57
N SER A 293 -3.19 -12.19 -26.70
CA SER A 293 -4.50 -12.79 -26.38
C SER A 293 -5.44 -11.87 -25.59
N THR A 294 -4.90 -10.85 -24.91
CA THR A 294 -5.68 -9.97 -24.01
C THR A 294 -5.97 -8.61 -24.62
N ILE A 295 -5.05 -8.08 -25.43
CA ILE A 295 -5.21 -6.76 -26.05
C ILE A 295 -6.02 -6.93 -27.35
N PRO A 296 -7.11 -6.18 -27.57
CA PRO A 296 -7.90 -6.27 -28.80
C PRO A 296 -7.05 -6.05 -30.05
N ALA A 297 -7.32 -6.80 -31.11
CA ALA A 297 -6.58 -6.69 -32.38
C ALA A 297 -6.67 -5.30 -33.03
N SER A 298 -7.72 -4.53 -32.72
CA SER A 298 -7.89 -3.13 -33.14
C SER A 298 -6.93 -2.17 -32.44
N ASP A 299 -6.49 -2.49 -31.22
CA ASP A 299 -5.74 -1.61 -30.33
C ASP A 299 -4.27 -2.06 -30.17
N LEU A 300 -3.99 -3.31 -30.55
CA LEU A 300 -2.64 -3.78 -30.85
C LEU A 300 -2.12 -2.95 -32.03
N LEU A 301 -1.22 -2.00 -31.75
CA LEU A 301 -0.41 -1.30 -32.76
C LEU A 301 0.22 -2.35 -33.69
N ASN A 302 -0.48 -2.66 -34.79
CA ASN A 302 -0.18 -3.74 -35.72
C ASN A 302 0.08 -5.08 -35.00
N SER A 303 -0.88 -6.01 -35.00
CA SER A 303 -0.67 -7.40 -34.53
C SER A 303 0.55 -8.10 -35.17
N THR A 304 1.06 -7.59 -36.30
CA THR A 304 2.33 -7.97 -36.93
C THR A 304 3.59 -7.53 -36.17
N VAL A 305 3.55 -6.47 -35.35
CA VAL A 305 4.71 -5.88 -34.64
C VAL A 305 4.98 -6.54 -33.28
N ILE A 306 3.95 -7.02 -32.58
CA ILE A 306 4.11 -7.76 -31.31
C ILE A 306 4.30 -9.28 -31.56
N ASN A 307 3.91 -9.77 -32.74
CA ASN A 307 4.18 -11.13 -33.21
C ASN A 307 5.45 -11.25 -34.08
N ASP A 308 6.23 -10.18 -34.25
CA ASP A 308 7.51 -10.28 -34.94
C ASP A 308 8.47 -11.12 -34.08
N ALA A 309 9.28 -11.97 -34.71
CA ALA A 309 10.25 -12.82 -33.99
C ALA A 309 11.29 -11.99 -33.20
N ASP A 310 11.34 -10.69 -33.48
CA ASP A 310 12.30 -9.72 -32.97
C ASP A 310 11.73 -8.79 -31.86
N THR A 311 10.47 -8.94 -31.45
CA THR A 311 9.91 -8.19 -30.31
C THR A 311 10.58 -8.62 -29.00
N GLN A 312 11.00 -7.67 -28.17
CA GLN A 312 11.76 -7.95 -26.95
C GLN A 312 11.11 -7.36 -25.69
N ILE A 313 11.28 -8.08 -24.58
CA ILE A 313 10.85 -7.63 -23.25
C ILE A 313 12.09 -7.16 -22.48
N PHE A 314 12.08 -5.88 -22.14
CA PHE A 314 13.13 -5.24 -21.38
C PHE A 314 12.67 -4.99 -19.95
N ILE A 315 13.52 -5.37 -18.99
CA ILE A 315 13.31 -5.06 -17.57
C ILE A 315 14.00 -3.74 -17.29
N HIS A 316 13.21 -2.72 -16.94
CA HIS A 316 13.73 -1.38 -16.73
C HIS A 316 14.55 -1.32 -15.43
N CYS A 317 15.72 -0.68 -15.50
CA CYS A 317 16.53 -0.38 -14.32
C CYS A 317 15.88 0.78 -13.53
N PRO A 318 15.59 0.63 -12.23
CA PRO A 318 15.04 1.72 -11.45
C PRO A 318 15.91 2.98 -11.52
N THR A 319 15.30 4.18 -11.63
CA THR A 319 16.01 5.45 -11.83
C THR A 319 17.11 5.69 -10.79
N MET A 320 16.85 5.41 -9.51
CA MET A 320 17.84 5.57 -8.45
C MET A 320 19.00 4.57 -8.56
N GLU A 321 18.72 3.30 -8.90
CA GLU A 321 19.76 2.29 -9.15
C GLU A 321 20.62 2.68 -10.36
N LYS A 322 19.99 3.25 -11.40
CA LYS A 322 20.67 3.79 -12.57
C LYS A 322 21.58 4.97 -12.23
N ARG A 323 21.13 5.89 -11.37
CA ARG A 323 21.84 7.13 -11.04
C ARG A 323 22.92 6.97 -9.96
N TYR A 324 22.65 6.17 -8.92
CA TYR A 324 23.52 6.06 -7.74
C TYR A 324 24.08 4.65 -7.51
N GLY A 325 23.48 3.64 -8.13
CA GLY A 325 23.88 2.25 -7.97
C GLY A 325 24.94 1.81 -8.97
N LEU A 326 24.85 0.54 -9.36
CA LEU A 326 25.70 -0.07 -10.38
C LEU A 326 25.12 0.06 -11.80
N GLY A 327 23.95 0.69 -11.97
CA GLY A 327 23.33 0.85 -13.28
C GLY A 327 22.58 -0.38 -13.79
N GLU A 328 22.58 -1.48 -13.04
CA GLU A 328 22.00 -2.74 -13.50
C GLU A 328 20.51 -2.86 -13.19
N ALA A 329 19.76 -3.39 -14.15
CA ALA A 329 18.37 -3.76 -13.91
C ALA A 329 18.26 -4.80 -12.79
N TRP A 330 17.11 -4.80 -12.13
CA TRP A 330 16.82 -5.83 -11.15
C TRP A 330 16.49 -7.14 -11.87
N LEU A 331 17.03 -8.23 -11.33
CA LEU A 331 16.79 -9.56 -11.90
C LEU A 331 15.32 -9.92 -11.74
N PRO A 332 14.73 -10.66 -12.71
CA PRO A 332 13.46 -11.33 -12.51
C PRO A 332 13.50 -12.12 -11.21
N TRP A 333 12.41 -12.09 -10.44
CA TRP A 333 12.32 -12.83 -9.18
C TRP A 333 12.49 -14.36 -9.38
N ASN A 334 12.13 -14.89 -10.56
CA ASN A 334 12.28 -16.29 -10.95
C ASN A 334 13.62 -16.60 -11.62
N SER A 335 14.56 -15.64 -11.64
CA SER A 335 15.92 -15.91 -12.09
C SER A 335 16.59 -16.93 -11.17
N PRO A 336 17.31 -17.94 -11.69
CA PRO A 336 18.10 -18.87 -10.87
C PRO A 336 19.11 -18.16 -9.95
N ALA A 337 19.60 -16.99 -10.35
CA ALA A 337 20.48 -16.18 -9.51
C ALA A 337 19.78 -15.63 -8.25
N MET A 338 18.45 -15.62 -8.22
CA MET A 338 17.66 -15.20 -7.05
C MET A 338 17.54 -16.30 -5.98
N GLU A 339 17.90 -17.56 -6.29
CA GLU A 339 17.76 -18.69 -5.35
C GLU A 339 18.62 -18.56 -4.09
N LYS A 340 19.77 -17.88 -4.20
CA LYS A 340 20.70 -17.64 -3.09
C LYS A 340 20.18 -16.65 -2.05
N TYR A 341 19.15 -15.87 -2.38
CA TYR A 341 18.58 -14.93 -1.43
C TYR A 341 17.56 -15.64 -0.56
N ALA A 342 17.72 -15.51 0.76
CA ALA A 342 16.82 -16.11 1.76
C ALA A 342 15.34 -15.70 1.59
N ARG A 343 15.07 -14.68 0.78
CA ARG A 343 13.75 -14.20 0.40
C ARG A 343 13.65 -14.12 -1.12
N ARG A 344 13.01 -15.12 -1.74
CA ARG A 344 12.43 -14.98 -3.09
C ARG A 344 11.16 -14.14 -2.98
N LEU A 345 11.28 -12.87 -2.58
CA LEU A 345 10.13 -11.96 -2.64
C LEU A 345 9.82 -11.77 -4.13
N ILE A 346 8.69 -12.31 -4.57
CA ILE A 346 8.07 -11.92 -5.84
C ILE A 346 7.83 -10.42 -5.68
N ASN A 347 8.68 -9.61 -6.32
CA ASN A 347 8.49 -8.17 -6.31
C ASN A 347 8.36 -7.66 -7.75
N PRO A 348 7.25 -7.94 -8.44
CA PRO A 348 7.00 -7.40 -9.77
C PRO A 348 6.90 -5.85 -9.73
N LYS A 349 6.66 -5.26 -8.55
CA LYS A 349 6.75 -3.79 -8.33
C LYS A 349 8.17 -3.27 -8.46
N LYS A 350 9.16 -4.14 -8.46
CA LYS A 350 10.55 -3.75 -8.59
C LYS A 350 11.01 -3.79 -10.06
N THR A 351 10.30 -4.52 -10.92
CA THR A 351 10.65 -4.72 -12.33
C THR A 351 9.59 -4.11 -13.26
N PRO A 352 9.59 -2.79 -13.51
CA PRO A 352 8.82 -2.24 -14.63
C PRO A 352 9.29 -2.90 -15.92
N LEU A 353 8.36 -3.21 -16.82
CA LEU A 353 8.66 -3.87 -18.09
C LEU A 353 8.33 -2.94 -19.25
N LEU A 354 9.16 -3.05 -20.28
CA LEU A 354 8.99 -2.33 -21.54
C LEU A 354 9.01 -3.36 -22.66
N VAL A 355 7.98 -3.36 -23.50
CA VAL A 355 7.97 -4.14 -24.74
C VAL A 355 8.48 -3.22 -25.84
N MET A 356 9.46 -3.68 -26.60
CA MET A 356 10.03 -2.96 -27.73
C MET A 356 9.96 -3.77 -29.02
N ASP A 357 9.93 -3.06 -30.14
CA ASP A 357 10.13 -3.67 -31.45
C ASP A 357 11.62 -3.99 -31.73
N ARG A 358 11.87 -4.55 -32.92
CA ARG A 358 13.20 -4.90 -33.42
C ARG A 358 14.19 -3.74 -33.55
N HIS A 359 13.69 -2.50 -33.55
CA HIS A 359 14.48 -1.28 -33.64
C HIS A 359 14.65 -0.61 -32.27
N GLU A 360 14.38 -1.34 -31.18
CA GLU A 360 14.41 -0.84 -29.80
C GLU A 360 13.40 0.29 -29.54
N LYS A 361 12.35 0.40 -30.37
CA LYS A 361 11.30 1.39 -30.18
C LYS A 361 10.27 0.88 -29.16
N PRO A 362 9.96 1.64 -28.10
CA PRO A 362 8.94 1.26 -27.13
C PRO A 362 7.55 1.09 -27.75
N LEU A 363 6.84 0.04 -27.33
CA LEU A 363 5.48 -0.29 -27.76
C LEU A 363 4.49 -0.27 -26.59
N LEU A 364 4.85 -0.94 -25.49
CA LEU A 364 3.98 -1.08 -24.31
C LEU A 364 4.79 -0.90 -23.03
N HIS A 365 4.17 -0.28 -22.05
CA HIS A 365 4.70 -0.12 -20.69
C HIS A 365 3.85 -0.96 -19.74
N LEU A 366 4.49 -1.84 -18.97
CA LEU A 366 3.79 -2.70 -18.03
C LEU A 366 4.26 -2.43 -16.61
N ARG A 367 3.29 -2.24 -15.72
CA ARG A 367 3.53 -1.99 -14.31
C ARG A 367 2.63 -2.87 -13.45
N PHE A 368 3.22 -3.58 -12.50
CA PHE A 368 2.44 -4.39 -11.57
C PHE A 368 1.74 -3.51 -10.52
N ILE A 369 0.41 -3.59 -10.45
CA ILE A 369 -0.46 -2.78 -9.60
C ILE A 369 -1.23 -3.61 -8.56
N GLY A 370 -1.05 -4.93 -8.58
CA GLY A 370 -1.79 -5.90 -7.75
C GLY A 370 -2.56 -6.88 -8.62
N GLU A 371 -2.81 -8.10 -8.12
CA GLU A 371 -3.50 -9.15 -8.88
C GLU A 371 -4.98 -9.28 -8.49
N SER A 372 -5.69 -10.23 -9.12
CA SER A 372 -7.07 -10.62 -8.78
C SER A 372 -8.06 -9.44 -8.86
N THR A 373 -9.19 -9.56 -8.15
CA THR A 373 -10.23 -8.54 -8.03
C THR A 373 -9.66 -7.19 -7.56
N TYR A 374 -8.63 -7.22 -6.71
CA TYR A 374 -8.00 -6.01 -6.20
C TYR A 374 -7.33 -5.21 -7.32
N GLY A 375 -6.40 -5.84 -8.04
CA GLY A 375 -5.70 -5.21 -9.14
C GLY A 375 -6.65 -4.66 -10.20
N LEU A 376 -7.72 -5.39 -10.50
CA LEU A 376 -8.75 -4.94 -11.43
C LEU A 376 -9.55 -3.75 -10.90
N THR A 377 -9.90 -3.74 -9.60
CA THR A 377 -10.58 -2.60 -8.95
C THR A 377 -9.72 -1.35 -9.05
N GLU A 378 -8.41 -1.51 -8.81
CA GLU A 378 -7.44 -0.44 -8.89
C GLU A 378 -7.23 0.04 -10.33
N PHE A 379 -7.13 -0.88 -11.30
CA PHE A 379 -7.10 -0.56 -12.72
C PHE A 379 -8.31 0.28 -13.15
N ASN A 380 -9.52 -0.16 -12.80
CA ASN A 380 -10.76 0.55 -13.12
C ASN A 380 -10.81 1.95 -12.49
N ARG A 381 -10.29 2.07 -11.27
CA ARG A 381 -10.20 3.35 -10.56
C ARG A 381 -9.22 4.30 -11.23
N MET A 382 -8.05 3.82 -11.65
CA MET A 382 -7.07 4.62 -12.41
C MET A 382 -7.62 5.05 -13.76
N LYS A 383 -8.36 4.17 -14.46
CA LYS A 383 -9.03 4.51 -15.73
C LYS A 383 -10.06 5.64 -15.57
N GLN A 384 -10.74 5.71 -14.42
CA GLN A 384 -11.69 6.79 -14.11
C GLN A 384 -11.01 8.12 -13.80
N THR A 385 -9.82 8.10 -13.20
CA THR A 385 -9.10 9.33 -12.79
C THR A 385 -8.10 9.83 -13.83
N ASN A 386 -7.69 9.00 -14.78
CA ASN A 386 -6.72 9.34 -15.82
C ASN A 386 -7.33 9.20 -17.22
N THR A 387 -8.24 10.13 -17.57
CA THR A 387 -8.98 10.12 -18.85
C THR A 387 -8.11 10.46 -20.06
N ALA A 388 -6.92 11.00 -19.84
CA ALA A 388 -6.00 11.40 -20.91
C ALA A 388 -5.32 10.20 -21.58
N HIS A 389 -5.24 9.03 -20.92
CA HIS A 389 -4.60 7.86 -21.51
C HIS A 389 -5.59 7.11 -22.42
N PRO A 390 -5.40 7.11 -23.76
CA PRO A 390 -6.42 6.63 -24.69
C PRO A 390 -6.66 5.12 -24.59
N GLU A 391 -5.59 4.34 -24.37
CA GLU A 391 -5.68 2.88 -24.33
C GLU A 391 -4.84 2.28 -23.18
N ALA A 392 -5.50 1.51 -22.32
CA ALA A 392 -4.86 0.75 -21.25
C ALA A 392 -5.61 -0.57 -21.01
N TRP A 393 -4.87 -1.60 -20.59
CA TRP A 393 -5.37 -2.95 -20.33
C TRP A 393 -4.87 -3.48 -19.00
N PHE A 394 -5.51 -4.54 -18.50
CA PHE A 394 -5.13 -5.20 -17.26
C PHE A 394 -4.95 -6.71 -17.50
N LEU A 395 -3.79 -7.25 -17.12
CA LEU A 395 -3.50 -8.69 -17.24
C LEU A 395 -2.54 -9.14 -16.15
N ASP A 396 -2.84 -10.24 -15.46
CA ASP A 396 -1.95 -10.89 -14.47
C ASP A 396 -1.36 -9.90 -13.45
N GLY A 397 -2.16 -8.91 -13.07
CA GLY A 397 -1.81 -7.85 -12.12
C GLY A 397 -1.02 -6.67 -12.68
N TYR A 398 -0.80 -6.63 -13.99
CA TYR A 398 -0.16 -5.52 -14.69
C TYR A 398 -1.17 -4.53 -15.25
N HIS A 399 -0.97 -3.24 -14.98
CA HIS A 399 -1.45 -2.14 -15.81
C HIS A 399 -0.57 -2.07 -17.06
N ILE A 400 -1.18 -2.24 -18.23
CA ILE A 400 -0.53 -2.23 -19.53
C ILE A 400 -0.98 -0.96 -20.24
N SER A 401 -0.05 -0.05 -20.49
CA SER A 401 -0.30 1.20 -21.23
C SER A 401 0.41 1.16 -22.57
N GLN A 402 -0.27 1.62 -23.61
CA GLN A 402 0.35 1.87 -24.90
C GLN A 402 1.44 2.95 -24.78
N HIS A 403 2.55 2.78 -25.50
CA HIS A 403 3.53 3.85 -25.63
C HIS A 403 3.00 4.94 -26.55
N LEU A 404 2.98 6.18 -26.06
CA LEU A 404 2.65 7.36 -26.85
C LEU A 404 3.95 8.01 -27.36
N PRO A 405 4.17 8.12 -28.68
CA PRO A 405 5.36 8.74 -29.24
C PRO A 405 5.33 10.26 -29.10
N GLY A 406 6.50 10.89 -28.99
CA GLY A 406 6.63 12.35 -28.93
C GLY A 406 6.35 12.97 -27.56
N LEU A 407 6.06 12.15 -26.55
CA LEU A 407 5.94 12.64 -25.18
C LEU A 407 7.27 13.14 -24.64
N ARG A 408 7.23 14.31 -24.00
CA ARG A 408 8.40 14.92 -23.36
C ARG A 408 8.22 14.95 -21.85
N PRO A 409 9.26 14.63 -21.06
CA PRO A 409 9.21 14.75 -19.60
C PRO A 409 8.81 16.18 -19.18
N LEU A 410 7.86 16.31 -18.24
CA LEU A 410 7.42 17.62 -17.72
C LEU A 410 8.62 18.45 -17.22
N ARG A 411 9.62 17.80 -16.63
CA ARG A 411 10.83 18.48 -16.14
C ARG A 411 11.59 19.19 -17.26
N ASP A 412 11.74 18.53 -18.42
CA ASP A 412 12.62 19.01 -19.49
C ASP A 412 11.97 20.26 -20.08
N LEU A 413 10.65 20.20 -20.22
CA LEU A 413 9.83 21.32 -20.63
C LEU A 413 9.84 22.48 -19.64
N ILE A 414 9.77 22.25 -18.34
CA ILE A 414 9.88 23.33 -17.34
C ILE A 414 11.26 23.99 -17.40
N ALA A 415 12.33 23.22 -17.62
CA ALA A 415 13.69 23.76 -17.75
C ALA A 415 13.91 24.57 -19.03
N GLU A 416 13.24 24.22 -20.13
CA GLU A 416 13.45 24.80 -21.46
C GLU A 416 12.49 25.94 -21.82
N THR A 417 11.35 26.07 -21.14
CA THR A 417 10.22 26.86 -21.64
C THR A 417 9.93 28.11 -20.78
N PRO A 418 9.53 29.25 -21.39
CA PRO A 418 9.09 30.45 -20.67
C PRO A 418 7.93 30.22 -19.69
N HIS A 419 7.77 31.14 -18.73
CA HIS A 419 6.80 31.07 -17.63
C HIS A 419 5.32 30.84 -18.03
N GLU A 420 4.88 31.31 -19.20
CA GLU A 420 3.47 31.21 -19.63
C GLU A 420 3.03 29.76 -19.91
N ASN A 421 3.87 28.93 -20.52
CA ASN A 421 3.56 27.52 -20.77
C ASN A 421 3.68 26.67 -19.50
N GLN A 422 4.55 27.07 -18.56
CA GLN A 422 4.65 26.41 -17.26
C GLN A 422 3.35 26.52 -16.47
N GLN A 423 2.70 27.68 -16.50
CA GLN A 423 1.42 27.90 -15.83
C GLN A 423 0.33 26.93 -16.32
N VAL A 424 0.28 26.64 -17.62
CA VAL A 424 -0.72 25.72 -18.21
C VAL A 424 -0.52 24.29 -17.69
N TRP A 425 0.71 23.76 -17.72
CA TRP A 425 0.99 22.40 -17.26
C TRP A 425 0.76 22.24 -15.75
N LEU A 426 1.20 23.24 -14.99
CA LEU A 426 1.00 23.30 -13.54
C LEU A 426 -0.49 23.43 -13.17
N THR A 427 -1.30 24.11 -13.98
CA THR A 427 -2.77 24.12 -13.82
C THR A 427 -3.36 22.72 -14.00
N GLN A 428 -2.91 21.98 -15.03
CA GLN A 428 -3.34 20.60 -15.24
C GLN A 428 -2.95 19.68 -14.07
N CYS A 429 -1.75 19.85 -13.49
CA CYS A 429 -1.35 19.16 -12.25
C CYS A 429 -2.32 19.45 -11.10
N ASN A 430 -2.73 20.72 -10.91
CA ASN A 430 -3.66 21.10 -9.85
C ASN A 430 -5.06 20.47 -10.03
N THR A 431 -5.56 20.40 -11.26
CA THR A 431 -6.83 19.72 -11.56
C THR A 431 -6.76 18.23 -11.19
N VAL A 432 -5.62 17.56 -11.47
CA VAL A 432 -5.41 16.17 -11.05
C VAL A 432 -5.43 16.06 -9.52
N ILE A 433 -4.73 16.95 -8.80
CA ILE A 433 -4.75 17.01 -7.33
C ILE A 433 -6.20 17.12 -6.83
N GLN A 434 -6.94 18.14 -7.27
CA GLN A 434 -8.34 18.37 -6.88
C GLN A 434 -9.25 17.17 -7.12
N SER A 435 -9.10 16.49 -8.25
CA SER A 435 -9.89 15.29 -8.58
C SER A 435 -9.60 14.10 -7.66
N THR A 436 -8.40 14.05 -7.07
CA THR A 436 -7.93 12.93 -6.23
C THR A 436 -8.02 13.21 -4.72
N SER A 437 -8.03 14.48 -4.30
CA SER A 437 -7.88 14.89 -2.89
C SER A 437 -9.18 15.01 -2.08
N GLN A 438 -10.32 14.49 -2.57
CA GLN A 438 -11.61 14.55 -1.83
C GLN A 438 -11.74 13.46 -0.76
N SER A 439 -10.89 13.49 0.27
CA SER A 439 -11.00 12.58 1.41
C SER A 439 -11.91 13.16 2.49
N SER A 440 -12.86 12.37 3.01
CA SER A 440 -13.68 12.73 4.18
C SER A 440 -12.85 13.07 5.43
N LEU A 441 -11.57 12.65 5.47
CA LEU A 441 -10.63 12.99 6.53
C LEU A 441 -10.13 14.44 6.47
N MET A 442 -10.21 15.12 5.31
CA MET A 442 -9.85 16.54 5.21
C MET A 442 -10.78 17.41 6.07
N ALA A 443 -12.04 17.03 6.27
CA ALA A 443 -12.97 17.73 7.15
C ALA A 443 -12.57 17.65 8.65
N ILE A 444 -11.70 16.70 9.02
CA ILE A 444 -11.29 16.45 10.42
C ILE A 444 -9.82 16.86 10.63
N SER A 445 -9.09 17.21 9.57
CA SER A 445 -7.63 17.43 9.58
C SER A 445 -7.17 18.56 10.51
N GLY A 446 -7.94 19.65 10.61
CA GLY A 446 -7.67 20.76 11.53
C GLY A 446 -7.80 20.42 13.02
N GLN A 447 -8.27 19.22 13.36
CA GLN A 447 -8.43 18.75 14.74
C GLN A 447 -7.39 17.70 15.13
N LEU A 448 -6.48 17.36 14.21
CA LEU A 448 -5.53 16.27 14.43
C LEU A 448 -4.24 16.76 15.13
N PRO A 449 -3.62 15.91 15.96
CA PRO A 449 -2.31 16.19 16.51
C PRO A 449 -1.26 16.17 15.40
N GLN A 450 -0.30 17.08 15.52
CA GLN A 450 0.78 17.18 14.56
C GLN A 450 1.65 15.90 14.59
N ILE A 451 2.01 15.41 13.41
CA ILE A 451 2.89 14.26 13.21
C ILE A 451 4.33 14.73 13.39
N PRO A 452 5.16 14.09 14.23
CA PRO A 452 6.56 14.46 14.43
C PRO A 452 7.44 14.02 13.26
N ILE A 453 7.20 14.61 12.07
CA ILE A 453 7.88 14.26 10.83
C ILE A 453 9.40 14.43 10.94
N GLY A 454 9.87 15.40 11.75
CA GLY A 454 11.28 15.64 12.01
C GLY A 454 12.02 14.43 12.58
N ALA A 455 11.41 13.73 13.53
CA ALA A 455 11.97 12.51 14.10
C ALA A 455 12.06 11.38 13.06
N ALA A 456 11.02 11.22 12.25
CA ALA A 456 10.98 10.24 11.17
C ALA A 456 12.05 10.52 10.10
N ILE A 457 12.23 11.79 9.69
CA ILE A 457 13.27 12.23 8.75
C ILE A 457 14.64 11.91 9.31
N ARG A 458 14.91 12.23 10.58
CA ARG A 458 16.20 11.96 11.24
C ARG A 458 16.50 10.46 11.28
N HIS A 459 15.50 9.64 11.57
CA HIS A 459 15.66 8.20 11.58
C HIS A 459 15.93 7.64 10.17
N ALA A 460 15.19 8.09 9.15
CA ALA A 460 15.45 7.72 7.75
C ALA A 460 16.84 8.15 7.30
N TRP A 461 17.26 9.35 7.69
CA TRP A 461 18.59 9.88 7.45
C TRP A 461 19.70 9.04 8.08
N GLY A 462 19.57 8.70 9.38
CA GLY A 462 20.52 7.85 10.07
C GLY A 462 20.67 6.48 9.41
N ARG A 463 19.57 5.89 8.93
CA ARG A 463 19.60 4.63 8.16
C ARG A 463 20.29 4.78 6.80
N LEU A 464 20.11 5.92 6.12
CA LEU A 464 20.79 6.20 4.86
C LEU A 464 22.29 6.42 5.07
N GLN A 465 22.68 7.21 6.08
CA GLN A 465 24.08 7.42 6.48
C GLN A 465 24.76 6.09 6.80
N TYR A 466 24.10 5.22 7.56
CA TYR A 466 24.61 3.89 7.86
C TYR A 466 24.88 3.08 6.59
N LYS A 467 24.00 3.16 5.58
CA LYS A 467 24.18 2.49 4.29
C LYS A 467 25.30 3.12 3.43
N MET A 468 25.55 4.42 3.58
CA MET A 468 26.63 5.13 2.89
C MET A 468 28.02 4.78 3.43
N GLY A 469 28.10 4.35 4.70
CA GLY A 469 29.34 3.99 5.37
C GLY A 469 30.17 5.24 5.71
N GLU A 470 31.46 5.21 5.36
CA GLU A 470 32.42 6.29 5.65
C GLU A 470 32.16 7.59 4.86
N HIS A 471 31.37 7.54 3.79
CA HIS A 471 31.00 8.74 3.06
C HIS A 471 30.01 9.56 3.89
N LYS A 472 30.47 10.69 4.42
CA LYS A 472 29.64 11.61 5.20
C LYS A 472 28.62 12.29 4.28
N LEU A 473 27.34 12.14 4.62
CA LEU A 473 26.26 12.86 3.97
C LEU A 473 26.15 14.31 4.49
N PRO A 474 25.56 15.25 3.72
CA PRO A 474 25.39 16.65 4.16
C PRO A 474 24.52 16.78 5.42
N ASP A 475 24.80 17.74 6.29
CA ASP A 475 24.04 17.87 7.53
C ASP A 475 22.56 18.22 7.25
N LEU A 476 21.63 17.56 7.96
CA LEU A 476 20.19 17.87 7.86
C LEU A 476 19.93 19.32 8.32
N PRO A 477 19.07 20.08 7.62
CA PRO A 477 18.62 21.38 8.09
C PRO A 477 18.07 21.32 9.51
N ILE A 478 18.62 22.14 10.41
CA ILE A 478 18.35 22.05 11.86
C ILE A 478 16.86 22.21 12.18
N TRP A 479 16.16 23.07 11.43
CA TRP A 479 14.74 23.35 11.63
C TRP A 479 13.85 22.12 11.42
N LEU A 480 14.30 21.12 10.65
CA LEU A 480 13.56 19.87 10.47
C LEU A 480 13.51 19.04 11.75
N ASN A 481 14.47 19.19 12.66
CA ASN A 481 14.62 18.28 13.80
C ASN A 481 13.42 18.28 14.76
N SER A 482 12.73 19.41 14.86
CA SER A 482 11.56 19.61 15.72
C SER A 482 10.27 19.80 14.91
N LEU A 483 10.32 19.61 13.60
CA LEU A 483 9.18 19.86 12.74
C LEU A 483 8.08 18.83 13.02
N ASN A 484 6.90 19.35 13.33
CA ASN A 484 5.68 18.58 13.36
C ASN A 484 4.73 19.14 12.30
N ILE A 485 4.06 18.26 11.55
CA ILE A 485 3.16 18.66 10.45
C ILE A 485 1.73 18.26 10.77
N PRO A 486 0.70 18.98 10.29
CA PRO A 486 -0.65 18.45 10.31
C PRO A 486 -0.70 17.12 9.55
N PRO A 487 -1.60 16.18 9.90
CA PRO A 487 -1.70 14.95 9.17
C PRO A 487 -2.02 15.17 7.71
N PHE A 488 -1.26 14.47 6.91
CA PHE A 488 -1.11 14.73 5.50
C PHE A 488 -2.40 14.42 4.74
N ALA A 489 -3.07 15.45 4.20
CA ALA A 489 -4.38 15.32 3.54
C ALA A 489 -5.40 14.50 4.38
N GLY A 490 -5.35 14.69 5.71
CA GLY A 490 -6.18 13.98 6.68
C GLY A 490 -5.71 12.55 7.01
N SER A 491 -4.58 12.10 6.45
CA SER A 491 -4.06 10.75 6.58
C SER A 491 -2.88 10.65 7.54
N THR A 492 -2.96 9.71 8.48
CA THR A 492 -1.84 9.33 9.38
C THR A 492 -1.08 8.10 8.85
N ARG A 493 -1.31 7.68 7.59
CA ARG A 493 -0.67 6.47 7.04
C ARG A 493 0.85 6.61 7.11
N PRO A 494 1.61 5.53 7.37
CA PRO A 494 2.99 5.49 6.92
C PRO A 494 2.95 5.73 5.41
N ILE A 495 3.50 6.85 4.96
CA ILE A 495 3.49 7.15 3.53
C ILE A 495 4.32 6.06 2.84
N ARG A 496 3.64 5.11 2.21
CA ARG A 496 4.23 4.11 1.34
C ARG A 496 3.83 4.56 -0.06
N SER A 497 4.78 5.15 -0.77
CA SER A 497 4.51 5.84 -2.02
C SER A 497 5.36 5.28 -3.15
N SER A 498 4.83 5.32 -4.37
CA SER A 498 5.55 5.07 -5.65
C SER A 498 6.63 6.08 -5.93
N LEU A 499 6.94 7.00 -5.03
CA LEU A 499 7.79 8.13 -5.35
C LEU A 499 9.16 7.68 -5.83
N SER A 500 9.66 6.53 -5.36
CA SER A 500 10.81 5.81 -5.92
C SER A 500 10.81 5.67 -7.46
N HIS A 501 9.63 5.65 -8.06
CA HIS A 501 9.36 5.60 -9.50
C HIS A 501 8.86 6.95 -10.06
N ALA A 502 8.26 7.82 -9.25
CA ALA A 502 7.92 9.19 -9.65
C ALA A 502 9.15 10.06 -9.99
N PHE A 503 10.35 9.62 -9.60
CA PHE A 503 11.64 10.17 -10.06
C PHE A 503 11.92 9.91 -11.55
N GLY A 504 11.17 9.03 -12.20
CA GLY A 504 11.37 8.69 -13.60
C GLY A 504 10.95 9.82 -14.52
N ASP A 505 11.79 10.06 -15.53
CA ASP A 505 11.59 10.96 -16.67
C ASP A 505 10.25 10.73 -17.39
N TRP A 506 9.67 9.56 -17.17
CA TRP A 506 8.46 9.08 -17.82
C TRP A 506 7.17 9.30 -17.00
N HIS A 507 7.24 9.67 -15.72
CA HIS A 507 6.06 9.70 -14.85
C HIS A 507 5.05 10.80 -15.21
N TRP A 508 5.50 12.05 -15.29
CA TRP A 508 4.69 13.17 -15.83
C TRP A 508 5.26 13.58 -17.17
N GLN A 509 4.47 13.45 -18.24
CA GLN A 509 4.88 13.84 -19.58
C GLN A 509 3.84 14.75 -20.24
N ILE A 510 4.31 15.56 -21.18
CA ILE A 510 3.46 16.43 -21.98
C ILE A 510 3.47 15.93 -23.42
N GLY A 511 2.28 15.83 -24.02
CA GLY A 511 2.12 15.54 -25.44
C GLY A 511 2.38 16.75 -26.33
N ASN A 512 2.49 16.50 -27.63
CA ASN A 512 2.61 17.57 -28.63
C ASN A 512 1.39 18.50 -28.67
N ASP A 513 0.26 18.03 -28.14
CA ASP A 513 -0.99 18.79 -27.93
C ASP A 513 -0.97 19.66 -26.66
N GLY A 514 0.09 19.59 -25.85
CA GLY A 514 0.20 20.31 -24.58
C GLY A 514 -0.55 19.65 -23.42
N HIS A 515 -1.13 18.46 -23.62
CA HIS A 515 -1.82 17.72 -22.57
C HIS A 515 -0.83 17.01 -21.64
N LEU A 516 -1.15 17.05 -20.34
CA LEU A 516 -0.41 16.37 -19.29
C LEU A 516 -0.90 14.93 -19.15
N TYR A 517 0.04 14.02 -19.37
CA TYR A 517 -0.12 12.61 -19.17
C TYR A 517 0.61 12.21 -17.88
N ARG A 518 -0.15 11.63 -16.95
CA ARG A 518 0.40 11.05 -15.72
C ARG A 518 0.46 9.54 -15.88
N PHE A 519 1.64 9.01 -16.11
CA PHE A 519 1.86 7.57 -16.14
C PHE A 519 2.10 7.04 -14.72
N GLN A 520 2.07 5.72 -14.52
CA GLN A 520 2.50 5.06 -13.27
C GLN A 520 1.87 5.57 -11.95
N GLN A 521 0.61 5.24 -11.68
CA GLN A 521 0.02 5.43 -10.35
C GLN A 521 0.28 4.20 -9.46
N GLU A 522 0.80 4.37 -8.24
CA GLU A 522 0.76 3.26 -7.28
C GLU A 522 -0.62 3.20 -6.63
N ALA A 523 -1.29 2.09 -6.90
CA ALA A 523 -2.53 1.72 -6.26
C ALA A 523 -2.34 0.91 -4.96
N ASN A 524 -1.08 0.58 -4.63
CA ASN A 524 -0.73 -0.72 -4.09
C ASN A 524 -1.12 -1.01 -2.63
N TRP A 525 -1.86 -0.13 -1.95
CA TRP A 525 -2.35 -0.30 -0.58
C TRP A 525 -3.69 0.41 -0.28
N GLY A 526 -4.61 0.44 -1.24
CA GLY A 526 -5.90 1.13 -1.07
C GLY A 526 -5.77 2.67 -1.14
N GLY A 527 -4.98 3.17 -2.09
CA GLY A 527 -4.86 4.60 -2.39
C GLY A 527 -4.18 4.84 -3.73
N ILE A 528 -4.50 5.95 -4.43
CA ILE A 528 -3.62 6.48 -5.50
C ILE A 528 -2.39 7.02 -4.79
N SER A 529 -1.26 7.03 -5.47
CA SER A 529 -0.20 7.96 -5.16
C SER A 529 -0.75 9.39 -5.03
N TRP A 530 -0.34 10.05 -3.94
CA TRP A 530 -0.85 11.35 -3.53
C TRP A 530 -0.30 12.40 -4.50
N SER A 531 -1.17 12.98 -5.33
CA SER A 531 -0.76 13.86 -6.43
C SER A 531 0.02 15.06 -5.91
N GLU A 532 -0.39 15.63 -4.78
CA GLU A 532 0.28 16.73 -4.07
C GLU A 532 1.72 16.36 -3.64
N LEU A 533 1.93 15.10 -3.25
CA LEU A 533 3.21 14.59 -2.80
C LEU A 533 4.12 14.25 -3.97
N GLU A 534 3.56 13.79 -5.09
CA GLU A 534 4.29 13.64 -6.34
C GLU A 534 4.80 14.98 -6.85
N ILE A 535 3.97 16.03 -6.79
CA ILE A 535 4.39 17.39 -7.13
C ILE A 535 5.43 17.89 -6.13
N ALA A 536 5.26 17.68 -4.83
CA ALA A 536 6.28 18.06 -3.84
C ALA A 536 7.62 17.37 -4.06
N VAL A 537 7.62 16.07 -4.41
CA VAL A 537 8.84 15.35 -4.80
C VAL A 537 9.44 15.93 -6.09
N PHE A 538 8.60 16.21 -7.09
CA PHE A 538 9.03 16.81 -8.34
C PHE A 538 9.77 18.13 -8.08
N LEU A 539 9.22 19.02 -7.25
CA LEU A 539 9.86 20.28 -6.87
C LEU A 539 11.23 20.08 -6.20
N LEU A 540 11.33 19.12 -5.27
CA LEU A 540 12.56 18.86 -4.52
C LEU A 540 13.66 18.24 -5.38
N VAL A 541 13.31 17.29 -6.24
CA VAL A 541 14.26 16.55 -7.10
C VAL A 541 14.80 17.42 -8.21
N TYR A 542 13.95 18.30 -8.75
CA TYR A 542 14.31 19.19 -9.85
C TYR A 542 14.70 20.59 -9.37
N HIS A 543 14.83 20.79 -8.06
CA HIS A 543 15.33 22.02 -7.45
C HIS A 543 14.56 23.28 -7.88
N LEU A 544 13.24 23.16 -8.03
CA LEU A 544 12.39 24.22 -8.54
C LEU A 544 12.08 25.25 -7.44
N PRO A 545 12.24 26.56 -7.70
CA PRO A 545 12.07 27.60 -6.68
C PRO A 545 10.59 27.80 -6.32
N PRO A 546 10.28 28.41 -5.17
CA PRO A 546 8.91 28.68 -4.73
C PRO A 546 8.03 29.42 -5.73
N ALA A 547 8.62 30.28 -6.58
CA ALA A 547 7.93 30.96 -7.66
C ALA A 547 7.24 30.00 -8.65
N THR A 548 7.72 28.77 -8.79
CA THR A 548 7.11 27.73 -9.63
C THR A 548 5.72 27.38 -9.12
N LEU A 549 5.58 27.16 -7.81
CA LEU A 549 4.28 26.92 -7.22
C LEU A 549 3.40 28.16 -7.35
N GLN A 550 3.95 29.39 -7.20
CA GLN A 550 3.20 30.65 -7.38
C GLN A 550 2.44 30.72 -8.73
N LEU A 551 2.95 30.07 -9.78
CA LEU A 551 2.27 29.95 -11.08
C LEU A 551 1.00 29.08 -11.02
N MET A 552 0.97 28.02 -10.19
CA MET A 552 -0.25 27.21 -9.95
C MET A 552 -1.39 28.04 -9.35
N TYR A 553 -1.07 29.04 -8.52
CA TYR A 553 -2.05 29.87 -7.81
C TYR A 553 -2.66 30.95 -8.70
N ASN A 554 -1.82 31.64 -9.48
CA ASN A 554 -2.27 32.78 -10.27
C ASN A 554 -3.31 32.38 -11.34
N ALA A 555 -3.35 31.09 -11.72
CA ALA A 555 -4.36 30.52 -12.61
C ALA A 555 -5.72 30.22 -11.93
N ASN A 556 -5.74 29.96 -10.61
CA ASN A 556 -6.90 29.44 -9.88
C ASN A 556 -7.43 30.42 -8.82
N LYS A 557 -7.89 31.61 -9.23
CA LYS A 557 -8.66 32.53 -8.35
C LYS A 557 -10.03 31.99 -7.91
N ALA A 558 -10.35 30.72 -8.16
CA ALA A 558 -11.64 30.11 -7.83
C ALA A 558 -11.52 29.19 -6.60
N GLU A 559 -12.25 29.57 -5.54
CA GLU A 559 -12.82 28.86 -4.38
C GLU A 559 -12.12 27.67 -3.68
N ASN A 560 -11.03 27.05 -4.16
CA ASN A 560 -10.32 25.99 -3.44
C ASN A 560 -8.80 25.97 -3.75
N ASP A 561 -8.03 26.78 -3.02
CA ASP A 561 -6.57 26.80 -3.04
C ASP A 561 -6.00 25.58 -2.28
N ASN A 562 -5.50 24.59 -3.02
CA ASN A 562 -4.89 23.37 -2.45
C ASN A 562 -3.41 23.51 -2.14
N SER A 563 -2.80 24.63 -2.44
CA SER A 563 -1.36 24.72 -2.43
C SER A 563 -0.71 24.77 -1.03
N PRO A 564 -1.41 25.18 0.06
CA PRO A 564 -0.98 24.86 1.42
C PRO A 564 -0.78 23.35 1.66
N VAL A 565 -1.51 22.48 0.93
CA VAL A 565 -1.33 21.02 1.00
C VAL A 565 -0.01 20.60 0.34
N ILE A 566 0.40 21.24 -0.75
CA ILE A 566 1.69 20.93 -1.41
C ILE A 566 2.87 21.38 -0.52
N TYR A 567 2.81 22.56 0.10
CA TYR A 567 3.85 22.98 1.03
C TYR A 567 3.99 22.05 2.23
N THR A 568 2.86 21.67 2.84
CA THR A 568 2.86 20.69 3.94
C THR A 568 3.28 19.27 3.49
N SER A 569 3.29 19.00 2.17
CA SER A 569 3.82 17.75 1.58
C SER A 569 5.35 17.71 1.50
N LEU A 570 6.05 18.85 1.45
CA LEU A 570 7.50 18.89 1.18
C LEU A 570 8.34 18.13 2.22
N PRO A 571 8.10 18.25 3.54
CA PRO A 571 8.83 17.45 4.53
C PRO A 571 8.54 15.94 4.39
N VAL A 572 7.33 15.59 3.99
CA VAL A 572 6.93 14.20 3.73
C VAL A 572 7.62 13.65 2.48
N ALA A 573 7.70 14.46 1.42
CA ALA A 573 8.44 14.16 0.20
C ALA A 573 9.92 13.88 0.51
N LEU A 574 10.55 14.71 1.34
CA LEU A 574 11.92 14.48 1.82
C LEU A 574 12.07 13.13 2.52
N LEU A 575 11.20 12.82 3.49
CA LEU A 575 11.25 11.54 4.21
C LEU A 575 11.27 10.34 3.24
N LEU A 576 10.44 10.40 2.19
CA LEU A 576 10.27 9.33 1.22
C LEU A 576 11.42 9.24 0.24
N LEU A 577 11.99 10.39 -0.14
CA LEU A 577 13.24 10.49 -0.88
C LEU A 577 14.36 9.75 -0.15
N LEU A 578 14.55 10.03 1.14
CA LEU A 578 15.58 9.38 1.97
C LEU A 578 15.39 7.86 2.06
N ASP A 579 14.16 7.41 2.29
CA ASP A 579 13.86 5.97 2.32
C ASP A 579 13.99 5.31 0.93
N GLY A 580 13.64 6.02 -0.14
CA GLY A 580 13.79 5.58 -1.53
C GLY A 580 15.25 5.33 -1.89
N PHE A 581 16.15 6.31 -1.65
CA PHE A 581 17.59 6.15 -1.88
C PHE A 581 18.13 4.90 -1.18
N ARG A 582 17.66 4.64 0.05
CA ARG A 582 18.07 3.47 0.83
C ARG A 582 17.50 2.16 0.27
N ARG A 583 16.24 2.12 -0.20
CA ARG A 583 15.54 0.88 -0.57
C ARG A 583 15.73 0.48 -2.04
N ASP A 584 15.94 1.45 -2.92
CA ASP A 584 15.94 1.23 -4.37
C ASP A 584 17.32 1.21 -4.98
N VAL A 585 18.34 1.70 -4.27
CA VAL A 585 19.74 1.46 -4.63
C VAL A 585 20.20 0.18 -3.94
N ARG A 586 20.55 -0.88 -4.67
CA ARG A 586 21.03 -2.14 -4.05
C ARG A 586 22.34 -1.91 -3.33
N GLN A 587 23.29 -1.34 -4.08
CA GLN A 587 24.63 -1.00 -3.62
C GLN A 587 25.06 0.29 -4.31
N PHE A 588 25.46 1.28 -3.51
CA PHE A 588 25.97 2.54 -4.04
C PHE A 588 27.34 2.33 -4.69
N SER A 589 27.50 2.80 -5.93
CA SER A 589 28.82 2.90 -6.58
C SER A 589 29.62 4.06 -5.98
N PRO A 590 30.97 4.07 -6.10
CA PRO A 590 31.78 5.19 -5.60
C PRO A 590 31.34 6.55 -6.16
N ILE A 591 31.07 6.62 -7.48
CA ILE A 591 30.56 7.83 -8.14
C ILE A 591 29.15 8.15 -7.67
N GLY A 592 28.29 7.13 -7.52
CA GLY A 592 26.94 7.29 -7.03
C GLY A 592 26.87 7.86 -5.61
N LYS A 593 27.83 7.52 -4.74
CA LYS A 593 27.93 8.11 -3.40
C LYS A 593 28.22 9.62 -3.45
N MET A 594 29.20 10.04 -4.27
CA MET A 594 29.54 11.45 -4.44
C MET A 594 28.34 12.24 -4.99
N ARG A 595 27.72 11.73 -6.05
CA ARG A 595 26.54 12.34 -6.67
C ARG A 595 25.34 12.42 -5.72
N LEU A 596 25.12 11.40 -4.89
CA LEU A 596 24.05 11.45 -3.90
C LEU A 596 24.30 12.57 -2.88
N CYS A 597 25.54 12.79 -2.44
CA CYS A 597 25.85 13.90 -1.53
C CYS A 597 25.58 15.26 -2.18
N GLU A 598 25.93 15.44 -3.45
CA GLU A 598 25.64 16.66 -4.22
C GLU A 598 24.12 16.88 -4.35
N ASP A 599 23.38 15.86 -4.80
CA ASP A 599 21.93 15.93 -4.97
C ASP A 599 21.22 16.21 -3.63
N LEU A 600 21.66 15.60 -2.52
CA LEU A 600 21.11 15.87 -1.19
C LEU A 600 21.41 17.29 -0.70
N THR A 601 22.59 17.83 -1.04
CA THR A 601 22.93 19.22 -0.72
C THR A 601 21.99 20.19 -1.43
N LEU A 602 21.77 19.99 -2.73
CA LEU A 602 20.85 20.80 -3.54
C LEU A 602 19.40 20.64 -3.07
N LEU A 603 19.00 19.42 -2.71
CA LEU A 603 17.67 19.13 -2.15
C LEU A 603 17.46 19.91 -0.85
N PHE A 604 18.42 19.91 0.09
CA PHE A 604 18.31 20.66 1.35
C PHE A 604 18.32 22.17 1.13
N GLN A 605 19.09 22.67 0.17
CA GLN A 605 19.04 24.08 -0.24
C GLN A 605 17.66 24.46 -0.80
N THR A 606 17.11 23.63 -1.70
CA THR A 606 15.76 23.82 -2.26
C THR A 606 14.72 23.84 -1.14
N LEU A 607 14.75 22.85 -0.25
CA LEU A 607 13.82 22.77 0.88
C LEU A 607 13.93 23.98 1.82
N THR A 608 15.13 24.55 1.98
CA THR A 608 15.34 25.77 2.76
C THR A 608 14.70 27.00 2.10
N GLN A 609 14.66 27.08 0.76
CA GLN A 609 13.93 28.16 0.07
C GLN A 609 12.42 28.10 0.31
N TYR A 610 11.88 26.91 0.60
CA TYR A 610 10.46 26.73 0.96
C TYR A 610 10.19 26.91 2.46
N HIS A 611 11.20 27.18 3.29
CA HIS A 611 11.07 27.20 4.75
C HIS A 611 9.88 28.03 5.24
N ASP A 612 9.83 29.31 4.86
CA ASP A 612 8.81 30.23 5.39
C ASP A 612 7.40 29.80 4.95
N LEU A 613 7.24 29.36 3.70
CA LEU A 613 5.96 28.85 3.17
C LEU A 613 5.51 27.55 3.86
N ILE A 614 6.46 26.66 4.19
CA ILE A 614 6.20 25.44 4.95
C ILE A 614 5.72 25.81 6.36
N ILE A 615 6.38 26.75 7.04
CA ILE A 615 5.99 27.16 8.39
C ILE A 615 4.65 27.91 8.39
N GLU A 616 4.44 28.86 7.47
CA GLU A 616 3.19 29.62 7.33
C GLU A 616 2.00 28.72 7.04
N SER A 617 2.15 27.77 6.10
CA SER A 617 1.07 26.83 5.75
C SER A 617 0.63 25.94 6.92
N MET A 618 1.52 25.72 7.90
CA MET A 618 1.21 24.99 9.13
C MET A 618 0.50 25.84 10.18
N GLN A 619 0.74 27.17 10.19
CA GLN A 619 0.11 28.12 11.11
C GLN A 619 -1.32 28.50 10.69
N SER A 620 -1.63 28.56 9.39
CA SER A 620 -2.99 28.85 8.88
C SER A 620 -4.07 27.87 9.36
N THR A 621 -3.69 26.66 9.78
CA THR A 621 -4.59 25.69 10.44
C THR A 621 -5.06 26.14 11.84
N GLU A 622 -4.33 27.04 12.51
CA GLU A 622 -4.74 27.63 13.80
C GLU A 622 -5.69 28.82 13.63
N ILE A 623 -5.64 29.56 12.52
CA ILE A 623 -6.54 30.71 12.28
C ILE A 623 -7.96 30.24 11.90
N LEU A 624 -8.09 29.09 11.23
CA LEU A 624 -9.39 28.44 11.02
C LEU A 624 -10.08 28.00 12.32
N ARG A 625 -9.36 27.89 13.45
CA ARG A 625 -9.99 27.72 14.77
C ARG A 625 -10.68 28.98 15.26
N SER A 626 -10.17 30.17 14.98
CA SER A 626 -10.77 31.42 15.48
C SER A 626 -11.96 31.90 14.65
N ALA A 627 -12.12 31.40 13.42
CA ALA A 627 -13.27 31.72 12.56
C ALA A 627 -14.48 30.81 12.79
N TYR A 628 -14.31 29.73 13.56
CA TYR A 628 -15.36 28.78 13.97
C TYR A 628 -15.55 28.70 15.50
N GLU A 629 -14.88 29.56 16.27
CA GLU A 629 -15.28 29.97 17.62
C GLU A 629 -16.32 31.09 17.54
#